data_AF-A0A968HLW6-F1
#
_entry.id   AF-A0A968HLW6-F1
#
_cell.length_a   1.000
_cell.length_b   1.000
_cell.length_c   1.000
_cell.angle_alpha   90.00
_cell.angle_beta   90.00
_cell.angle_gamma   90.00
#
_symmetry.space_group_name_H-M   'P 1'
#
loop_
_entity.id
_entity.type
_entity.pdbx_description
1 polymer ?
#
loop_
_entity_poly.entity_id
_entity_poly.type
_entity_poly.pdbx_seq_one_letter_code
_entity_poly.pdbx_strand_id
1 'polypeptide(L)'
;TLTLPGVAGFILSIGMAVDANILIFERTREELRAGKTLYRSIESGFYRAFSSILDGNVTTLIACGVLYGLGSGLVRGFALTLGIGVVISMFTAITCSRTLMFTAISVPSLRKNELFDAKKAKVVS
;
A
#
# COMPACT_ATOMS: atom_id res chain seq x y z
N THR A 1 -23.05 -18.21 13.25
CA THR A 1 -21.97 -18.57 14.19
C THR A 1 -20.64 -18.30 13.53
N LEU A 2 -19.71 -17.63 14.22
CA LEU A 2 -18.32 -17.53 13.76
C LEU A 2 -17.69 -18.92 13.89
N THR A 3 -17.28 -19.52 12.77
CA THR A 3 -16.68 -20.84 12.73
C THR A 3 -15.15 -20.73 12.89
N LEU A 4 -14.48 -21.81 13.32
CA LEU A 4 -13.00 -21.88 13.41
C LEU A 4 -12.27 -21.33 12.16
N PRO A 5 -12.71 -21.65 10.92
CA PRO A 5 -12.15 -21.06 9.71
C PRO A 5 -12.37 -19.55 9.60
N GLY A 6 -13.48 -19.02 10.10
CA GLY A 6 -13.75 -17.59 10.10
C GLY A 6 -12.75 -16.80 10.95
N VAL A 7 -12.38 -17.34 12.11
CA VAL A 7 -11.34 -16.77 12.99
C VAL A 7 -9.95 -16.83 12.32
N ALA A 8 -9.64 -17.93 11.64
CA ALA A 8 -8.40 -18.04 10.86
C ALA A 8 -8.33 -16.98 9.74
N GLY A 9 -9.44 -16.75 9.02
CA GLY A 9 -9.53 -15.70 7.99
C GLY A 9 -9.36 -14.29 8.58
N PHE A 10 -9.86 -14.06 9.79
CA PHE A 10 -9.66 -12.78 10.49
C PHE A 10 -8.20 -12.55 10.88
N ILE A 11 -7.52 -13.54 11.45
CA ILE A 11 -6.09 -13.43 11.79
C ILE A 11 -5.25 -13.20 10.53
N LEU A 12 -5.56 -13.91 9.44
CA LEU A 12 -4.88 -13.72 8.15
C LEU A 12 -5.08 -12.29 7.60
N SER A 13 -6.29 -11.73 7.73
CA SER A 13 -6.54 -10.34 7.35
C SER A 13 -5.68 -9.35 8.12
N ILE A 14 -5.37 -9.60 9.40
CA ILE A 14 -4.47 -8.74 10.17
C ILE A 14 -3.05 -8.83 9.61
N GLY A 15 -2.57 -10.04 9.30
CA GLY A 15 -1.25 -10.23 8.69
C GLY A 15 -1.09 -9.47 7.38
N MET A 16 -2.10 -9.53 6.52
CA MET A 16 -2.11 -8.78 5.25
C MET A 16 -2.18 -7.26 5.44
N ALA A 17 -2.82 -6.77 6.51
CA ALA A 17 -2.84 -5.34 6.82
C ALA A 17 -1.45 -4.84 7.25
N VAL A 18 -0.66 -5.67 7.95
CA VAL A 18 0.70 -5.31 8.37
C VAL A 18 1.71 -5.41 7.23
N ASP A 19 1.52 -6.36 6.29
CA ASP A 19 2.37 -6.55 5.11
C ASP A 19 2.50 -5.26 4.27
N ALA A 20 1.37 -4.58 4.03
CA ALA A 20 1.34 -3.31 3.31
C ALA A 20 2.25 -2.23 3.93
N ASN A 21 2.30 -2.16 5.27
CA ASN A 21 3.11 -1.17 5.97
C ASN A 21 4.61 -1.49 5.85
N ILE A 22 4.97 -2.77 5.96
CA ILE A 22 6.37 -3.23 5.81
C ILE A 22 6.85 -2.97 4.38
N LEU A 23 6.02 -3.23 3.37
CA LEU A 23 6.38 -3.01 1.96
C LEU A 23 6.67 -1.53 1.64
N ILE A 24 5.88 -0.60 2.17
CA ILE A 24 6.13 0.84 2.00
C ILE A 24 7.48 1.22 2.61
N PHE A 25 7.79 0.71 3.80
CA PHE A 25 9.06 0.96 4.46
C PHE A 25 10.24 0.39 3.66
N GLU A 26 10.13 -0.84 3.18
CA GLU A 26 11.14 -1.50 2.34
C GLU A 26 11.41 -0.68 1.08
N ARG A 27 10.38 -0.29 0.32
CA ARG A 27 10.52 0.51 -0.91
C ARG A 27 11.11 1.87 -0.65
N THR A 28 10.70 2.53 0.43
CA THR A 28 11.28 3.83 0.81
C THR A 28 12.76 3.70 1.14
N ARG A 29 13.18 2.64 1.84
CA ARG A 29 14.60 2.35 2.11
C ARG A 29 15.39 1.99 0.86
N GLU A 30 14.77 1.30 -0.08
CA GLU A 30 15.35 0.95 -1.38
C GLU A 30 15.66 2.22 -2.19
N GLU A 31 14.71 3.16 -2.27
CA GLU A 31 14.88 4.45 -2.96
C GLU A 31 15.91 5.36 -2.25
N LEU A 32 15.97 5.32 -0.91
CA LEU A 32 17.00 6.02 -0.13
C LEU A 32 18.41 5.47 -0.42
N ARG A 33 18.57 4.15 -0.49
CA ARG A 33 19.84 3.51 -0.85
C ARG A 33 20.27 3.80 -2.29
N ALA A 34 19.31 4.04 -3.18
CA ALA A 34 19.57 4.47 -4.56
C ALA A 34 20.05 5.93 -4.66
N GLY A 35 20.24 6.64 -3.53
CA GLY A 35 20.79 8.00 -3.49
C GLY A 35 19.77 9.11 -3.74
N LYS A 36 18.46 8.81 -3.76
CA LYS A 36 17.41 9.83 -3.85
C LYS A 36 17.28 10.58 -2.53
N THR A 37 16.88 11.87 -2.62
CA THR A 37 16.60 12.69 -1.45
C THR A 37 15.46 12.08 -0.63
N LEU A 38 15.51 12.21 0.69
CA LEU A 38 14.52 11.63 1.61
C LEU A 38 13.07 11.87 1.16
N TYR A 39 12.78 13.10 0.73
CA TYR A 39 11.45 13.48 0.22
C TYR A 39 11.05 12.69 -1.05
N ARG A 40 11.94 12.63 -2.06
CA ARG A 40 11.67 11.90 -3.30
C ARG A 40 11.64 10.39 -3.11
N SER A 41 12.40 9.86 -2.16
CA SER A 41 12.40 8.44 -1.81
C SER A 41 11.09 8.02 -1.17
N ILE A 42 10.52 8.85 -0.29
CA ILE A 42 9.20 8.60 0.31
C ILE A 42 8.11 8.65 -0.76
N GLU A 43 8.11 9.66 -1.62
CA GLU A 43 7.11 9.82 -2.68
C GLU A 43 7.15 8.67 -3.69
N SER A 44 8.35 8.37 -4.24
CA SER A 44 8.58 7.27 -5.18
C SER A 44 8.30 5.91 -4.55
N GLY A 45 8.75 5.72 -3.30
CA GLY A 45 8.56 4.49 -2.53
C GLY A 45 7.09 4.22 -2.26
N PHE A 46 6.33 5.26 -1.87
CA PHE A 46 4.89 5.15 -1.66
C PHE A 46 4.16 4.81 -2.95
N TYR A 47 4.42 5.52 -4.06
CA TYR A 47 3.73 5.27 -5.33
C TYR A 47 3.91 3.84 -5.82
N ARG A 48 5.16 3.33 -5.78
CA ARG A 48 5.48 1.96 -6.20
C ARG A 48 4.91 0.91 -5.26
N ALA A 49 5.03 1.12 -3.95
CA ALA A 49 4.46 0.21 -2.95
C ALA A 49 2.93 0.16 -3.06
N PHE A 50 2.28 1.31 -3.25
CA PHE A 50 0.83 1.41 -3.34
C PHE A 50 0.25 0.60 -4.49
N SER A 51 0.81 0.72 -5.71
CA SER A 51 0.38 -0.08 -6.85
C SER A 51 0.52 -1.57 -6.56
N SER A 52 1.64 -1.98 -5.95
CA SER A 52 1.89 -3.38 -5.60
C SER A 52 0.94 -3.91 -4.53
N ILE A 53 0.54 -3.09 -3.55
CA ILE A 53 -0.46 -3.42 -2.53
C ILE A 53 -1.84 -3.57 -3.15
N LEU A 54 -2.20 -2.68 -4.08
CA LEU A 54 -3.48 -2.74 -4.78
C LEU A 54 -3.61 -4.06 -5.54
N ASP A 55 -2.62 -4.39 -6.37
CA ASP A 55 -2.61 -5.63 -7.16
C ASP A 55 -2.64 -6.89 -6.28
N GLY A 56 -1.93 -6.86 -5.15
CA GLY A 56 -1.97 -7.92 -4.13
C GLY A 56 -3.37 -8.14 -3.58
N ASN A 57 -4.04 -7.07 -3.12
CA ASN A 57 -5.40 -7.15 -2.59
C ASN A 57 -6.43 -7.55 -3.68
N VAL A 58 -6.28 -7.11 -4.93
CA VAL A 58 -7.14 -7.55 -6.05
C VAL A 58 -7.03 -9.07 -6.22
N THR A 59 -5.81 -9.60 -6.25
CA THR A 59 -5.58 -11.04 -6.42
C THR A 59 -6.20 -11.84 -5.28
N THR A 60 -6.11 -11.36 -4.04
CA THR A 60 -6.76 -12.00 -2.89
C THR A 60 -8.29 -11.92 -2.97
N LEU A 61 -8.86 -10.82 -3.45
CA LEU A 61 -10.31 -10.71 -3.67
C LEU A 61 -10.80 -11.72 -4.71
N ILE A 62 -10.04 -11.92 -5.80
CA ILE A 62 -10.33 -12.95 -6.80
C ILE A 62 -10.28 -14.33 -6.15
N ALA A 63 -9.25 -14.63 -5.36
CA ALA A 63 -9.12 -15.89 -4.64
C ALA A 63 -10.31 -16.11 -3.67
N CYS A 64 -10.71 -15.09 -2.91
CA CYS A 64 -11.91 -15.11 -2.06
C CYS A 64 -13.18 -15.43 -2.87
N GLY A 65 -13.36 -14.80 -4.03
CA GLY A 65 -14.51 -15.05 -4.91
C GLY A 65 -14.56 -16.51 -5.37
N VAL A 66 -13.42 -17.06 -5.80
CA VAL A 66 -13.29 -18.46 -6.20
C VAL A 66 -13.55 -19.41 -5.02
N LEU A 67 -12.95 -19.14 -3.85
CA LEU A 67 -13.13 -19.93 -2.63
C LEU A 67 -14.56 -19.87 -2.09
N TYR A 68 -15.27 -18.76 -2.27
CA TYR A 68 -16.66 -18.65 -1.87
C TYR A 68 -17.59 -19.45 -2.82
N GLY A 69 -17.34 -19.38 -4.13
CA GLY A 69 -18.13 -20.09 -5.14
C GLY A 69 -17.91 -21.61 -5.15
N LEU A 70 -16.65 -22.04 -5.15
CA LEU A 70 -16.26 -23.46 -5.23
C LEU A 70 -16.02 -24.11 -3.87
N GLY A 71 -15.81 -23.33 -2.81
CA GLY A 71 -15.57 -23.87 -1.47
C GLY A 71 -16.82 -24.39 -0.80
N SER A 72 -16.65 -25.39 0.06
CA SER A 72 -17.72 -26.01 0.85
C SER A 72 -17.69 -25.54 2.31
N GLY A 73 -18.87 -25.46 2.94
CA GLY A 73 -19.11 -25.25 4.38
C GLY A 73 -18.11 -24.38 5.14
N LEU A 74 -17.00 -24.99 5.58
CA LEU A 74 -15.92 -24.37 6.34
C LEU A 74 -15.14 -23.31 5.54
N VAL A 75 -14.83 -23.58 4.27
CA VAL A 75 -14.03 -22.70 3.40
C VAL A 75 -14.80 -21.43 3.03
N ARG A 76 -16.13 -21.51 2.91
CA ARG A 76 -16.97 -20.32 2.68
C ARG A 76 -16.91 -19.33 3.83
N GLY A 77 -16.87 -19.83 5.07
CA GLY A 77 -16.72 -18.98 6.26
C GLY A 77 -15.38 -18.27 6.32
N PHE A 78 -14.30 -18.95 5.93
CA PHE A 78 -12.96 -18.37 5.78
C PHE A 78 -12.91 -17.31 4.66
N ALA A 79 -13.45 -17.64 3.48
CA ALA A 79 -13.47 -16.73 2.34
C ALA A 79 -14.25 -15.44 2.62
N LEU A 80 -15.35 -15.54 3.38
CA LEU A 80 -16.17 -14.41 3.77
C LEU A 80 -15.41 -13.45 4.71
N THR A 81 -14.79 -13.97 5.78
CA THR A 81 -14.07 -13.11 6.73
C THR A 81 -12.81 -12.51 6.11
N LEU A 82 -12.08 -13.28 5.31
CA LEU A 82 -10.94 -12.78 4.54
C LEU A 82 -11.38 -11.69 3.55
N GLY A 83 -12.46 -11.94 2.80
CA GLY A 83 -12.97 -11.01 1.80
C GLY A 83 -13.38 -9.66 2.40
N ILE A 84 -14.08 -9.67 3.54
CA ILE A 84 -14.42 -8.44 4.28
C ILE A 84 -13.15 -7.68 4.69
N GLY A 85 -12.15 -8.40 5.21
CA GLY A 85 -10.87 -7.83 5.59
C GLY A 85 -10.12 -7.16 4.42
N VAL A 86 -10.10 -7.82 3.27
CA VAL A 86 -9.47 -7.28 2.05
C VAL A 86 -10.24 -6.07 1.52
N VAL A 87 -11.58 -6.07 1.56
CA VAL A 87 -12.38 -4.91 1.13
C VAL A 87 -12.10 -3.67 2.00
N ILE A 88 -11.99 -3.85 3.32
CA ILE A 88 -11.63 -2.75 4.24
C ILE A 88 -10.21 -2.24 3.94
N SER A 89 -9.26 -3.15 3.66
CA SER A 89 -7.89 -2.82 3.25
C SER A 89 -7.86 -2.05 1.92
N MET A 90 -8.61 -2.50 0.92
CA MET A 90 -8.79 -1.85 -0.38
C MET A 90 -9.40 -0.45 -0.25
N PHE A 91 -10.41 -0.30 0.59
CA PHE A 91 -11.01 1.01 0.87
C PHE A 91 -10.01 1.96 1.53
N THR A 92 -9.20 1.44 2.46
CA THR A 92 -8.09 2.18 3.08
C THR A 92 -7.06 2.56 2.03
N ALA A 93 -6.73 1.66 1.10
CA ALA A 93 -5.80 1.94 0.01
C ALA A 93 -6.35 3.05 -0.90
N ILE A 94 -7.59 2.98 -1.39
CA ILE A 94 -8.19 4.02 -2.24
C ILE A 94 -8.24 5.37 -1.50
N THR A 95 -8.61 5.36 -0.22
CA THR A 95 -8.62 6.57 0.62
C THR A 95 -7.20 7.12 0.78
N CYS A 96 -6.21 6.27 1.01
CA CYS A 96 -4.80 6.67 1.14
C CYS A 96 -4.24 7.19 -0.19
N SER A 97 -4.63 6.58 -1.32
CA SER A 97 -4.32 7.05 -2.67
C SER A 97 -4.87 8.44 -2.92
N ARG A 98 -6.13 8.68 -2.54
CA ARG A 98 -6.76 10.00 -2.67
C ARG A 98 -6.15 11.00 -1.70
N THR A 99 -5.86 10.62 -0.46
CA THR A 99 -5.16 11.46 0.53
C THR A 99 -3.75 11.80 0.09
N LEU A 100 -3.02 10.91 -0.57
CA LEU A 100 -1.68 11.19 -1.05
C LEU A 100 -1.64 11.95 -2.36
N MET A 101 -2.55 11.69 -3.30
CA MET A 101 -2.74 12.60 -4.43
C MET A 101 -3.16 13.98 -3.94
N PHE A 102 -4.11 14.05 -3.01
CA PHE A 102 -4.58 15.32 -2.46
C PHE A 102 -3.48 15.99 -1.64
N THR A 103 -2.64 15.28 -0.88
CA THR A 103 -1.48 15.85 -0.18
C THR A 103 -0.42 16.31 -1.18
N ALA A 104 -0.13 15.54 -2.22
CA ALA A 104 0.78 15.93 -3.30
C ALA A 104 0.30 17.19 -4.04
N ILE A 105 -1.02 17.34 -4.23
CA ILE A 105 -1.64 18.53 -4.85
C ILE A 105 -1.83 19.67 -3.83
N SER A 106 -2.12 19.37 -2.56
CA SER A 106 -2.38 20.29 -1.45
C SER A 106 -1.11 20.71 -0.72
N VAL A 107 0.07 20.34 -1.23
CA VAL A 107 1.32 21.04 -0.92
C VAL A 107 1.65 22.02 -2.06
N PRO A 108 0.95 23.18 -2.19
CA PRO A 108 1.50 24.33 -2.88
C PRO A 108 2.76 24.89 -2.19
N SER A 109 3.10 24.44 -0.98
CA SER A 109 4.27 24.91 -0.22
C SER A 109 5.61 24.27 -0.59
N LEU A 110 5.67 23.36 -1.57
CA LEU A 110 6.91 22.98 -2.28
C LEU A 110 6.98 23.58 -3.69
N ARG A 111 6.09 24.54 -3.98
CA ARG A 111 6.17 25.44 -5.12
C ARG A 111 6.98 26.69 -4.75
N LYS A 112 8.19 26.50 -4.24
CA LYS A 112 9.21 27.55 -4.25
C LYS A 112 10.34 27.12 -5.18
N ASN A 113 10.18 27.54 -6.44
CA ASN A 113 11.23 27.62 -7.46
C ASN A 113 12.33 28.66 -7.11
N GLU A 114 12.41 29.13 -5.87
CA GLU A 114 13.38 30.16 -5.42
C GLU A 114 14.43 29.62 -4.42
N LEU A 115 14.60 28.30 -4.26
CA LEU A 115 15.76 27.73 -3.54
C LEU A 115 16.68 26.89 -4.44
N PHE A 116 16.39 26.85 -5.74
CA PHE A 116 17.14 26.08 -6.73
C PHE A 116 17.46 26.91 -7.98
N ASP A 117 17.75 28.20 -7.81
CA ASP A 117 18.50 28.94 -8.81
C ASP A 117 19.92 29.30 -8.33
N ALA A 118 20.88 28.93 -9.18
CA ALA A 118 22.24 29.43 -9.32
C ALA A 118 23.14 29.69 -8.08
N LYS A 119 23.92 28.67 -7.66
CA LYS A 119 25.41 28.68 -7.54
C LYS A 119 25.92 27.69 -6.47
N LYS A 120 26.47 26.55 -6.92
CA LYS A 120 27.80 26.00 -6.57
C LYS A 120 27.87 24.51 -6.92
N ALA A 121 28.36 24.20 -8.12
CA ALA A 121 29.18 23.01 -8.38
C ALA A 121 29.90 23.08 -9.74
N LYS A 122 30.22 24.28 -10.23
CA LYS A 122 31.25 24.48 -11.27
C LYS A 122 32.57 24.84 -10.58
N VAL A 123 33.04 23.99 -9.67
CA VAL A 123 34.41 23.98 -9.12
C VAL A 123 34.67 22.54 -8.67
N VAL A 124 35.80 21.97 -9.09
CA VAL A 124 36.26 20.58 -8.89
C VAL A 124 35.77 19.56 -9.94
N SER A 125 36.15 19.80 -11.20
CA SER A 125 37.05 18.90 -11.94
C SER A 125 37.70 19.67 -13.08
#